data_AF-A0AAN8YTQ7-F1
#
_entry.id   AF-A0AAN8YTQ7-F1
#
_cell.length_a   1.000
_cell.length_b   1.000
_cell.length_c   1.000
_cell.angle_alpha   90.00
_cell.angle_beta   90.00
_cell.angle_gamma   90.00
#
_symmetry.space_group_name_H-M   'P 1'
#
loop_
_entity.id
_entity.type
_entity.pdbx_description
1 polymer ?
#
loop_
_entity_poly.entity_id
_entity_poly.type
_entity_poly.pdbx_seq_one_letter_code
_entity_poly.pdbx_strand_id
1 'polypeptide(L)'
;MIKCNDVVEARVKGSVKEWLENVDSGMELKLAHWEEMFHRPYFWSTFYMQLTEFEEGGLAVGLSCTYLVADPISATVFLKP
;
A
#
# COMPACT_ATOMS: atom_id res chain seq x y z
N MET A 1 -12.56 20.35 5.88
CA MET A 1 -12.40 19.71 4.55
C MET A 1 -11.79 18.34 4.81
N ILE A 2 -12.55 17.25 4.63
CA ILE A 2 -12.05 15.89 4.86
C ILE A 2 -11.22 15.52 3.63
N LYS A 3 -9.90 15.32 3.79
CA LYS A 3 -9.05 14.73 2.74
C LYS A 3 -9.37 13.24 2.69
N CYS A 4 -10.21 12.83 1.75
CA CYS A 4 -10.37 11.41 1.40
C CYS A 4 -9.30 11.13 0.34
N ASN A 5 -8.11 10.72 0.76
CA ASN A 5 -7.06 10.31 -0.17
C ASN A 5 -6.68 8.86 0.16
N ASP A 6 -7.62 7.97 -0.15
CA ASP A 6 -7.52 6.52 0.11
C ASP A 6 -6.57 5.83 -0.87
N VAL A 7 -6.04 6.58 -1.85
CA VAL A 7 -5.02 6.15 -2.80
C VAL A 7 -3.75 6.97 -2.60
N VAL A 8 -2.62 6.28 -2.42
CA VAL A 8 -1.29 6.87 -2.26
C VAL A 8 -0.42 6.46 -3.44
N GLU A 9 0.16 7.44 -4.11
CA GLU A 9 1.07 7.20 -5.23
C GLU A 9 2.52 7.31 -4.76
N ALA A 10 3.36 6.39 -5.22
CA ALA A 10 4.78 6.38 -4.95
C ALA A 10 5.57 6.00 -6.21
N ARG A 11 6.87 6.35 -6.21
CA ARG A 11 7.80 5.96 -7.28
C ARG A 11 9.07 5.37 -6.69
N VAL A 12 9.48 4.24 -7.25
CA VAL A 12 10.73 3.56 -6.92
C VAL A 12 11.70 3.70 -8.07
N LYS A 13 12.95 4.06 -7.75
CA LYS A 13 14.02 4.16 -8.73
C LYS A 13 14.51 2.78 -9.13
N GLY A 14 14.88 2.64 -10.40
CA GLY A 14 15.35 1.39 -10.98
C GLY A 14 14.23 0.45 -11.45
N SER A 15 14.61 -0.78 -11.78
CA SER A 15 13.69 -1.79 -12.32
C SER A 15 13.10 -2.69 -11.24
N VAL A 16 11.96 -3.32 -11.56
CA VAL A 16 11.40 -4.40 -10.71
C VAL A 16 12.41 -5.52 -10.50
N LYS A 17 13.19 -5.86 -11.54
CA LYS A 17 14.20 -6.92 -11.46
C LYS A 17 15.29 -6.57 -10.44
N GLU A 18 15.85 -5.37 -10.54
CA GLU A 18 16.87 -4.89 -9.60
C GLU A 18 16.32 -4.84 -8.16
N TRP A 19 15.06 -4.41 -8.01
CA TRP A 19 14.41 -4.40 -6.70
C TRP A 19 14.30 -5.82 -6.11
N LEU A 20 13.83 -6.79 -6.90
CA LEU A 20 13.69 -8.20 -6.47
C LEU A 20 15.03 -8.87 -6.14
N GLU A 21 16.12 -8.48 -6.82
CA GLU A 21 17.45 -9.03 -6.56
C GLU A 21 18.06 -8.52 -5.24
N ASN A 22 17.62 -7.35 -4.77
CA ASN A 22 18.17 -6.68 -3.58
C ASN A 22 17.18 -6.57 -2.42
N VAL A 23 15.97 -7.10 -2.56
CA VAL A 23 14.90 -6.91 -1.57
C VAL A 23 15.24 -7.56 -0.23
N ASP A 24 15.08 -6.79 0.84
CA ASP A 24 15.02 -7.26 2.21
C ASP A 24 13.69 -6.86 2.87
N SER A 25 13.43 -7.34 4.08
CA SER A 25 12.20 -7.03 4.82
C SER A 25 12.00 -5.53 5.07
N GLY A 26 13.07 -4.75 5.17
CA GLY A 26 12.99 -3.30 5.32
C GLY A 26 12.62 -2.60 4.01
N MET A 27 13.06 -3.13 2.87
CA MET A 27 12.69 -2.65 1.54
C MET A 27 11.24 -2.99 1.19
N GLU A 28 10.76 -4.18 1.55
CA GLU A 28 9.35 -4.56 1.40
C GLU A 28 8.43 -3.60 2.16
N LEU A 29 8.77 -3.26 3.41
CA LEU A 29 7.99 -2.34 4.23
C LEU A 29 7.85 -0.93 3.62
N LYS A 30 8.79 -0.50 2.77
CA LYS A 30 8.69 0.80 2.06
C LYS A 30 7.60 0.80 0.98
N LEU A 31 7.15 -0.36 0.53
CA LEU A 31 6.00 -0.50 -0.38
C LEU A 31 4.66 -0.52 0.35
N ALA A 32 4.66 -0.51 1.68
CA ALA A 32 3.45 -0.50 2.50
C ALA A 32 3.26 0.88 3.14
N HIS A 33 2.25 1.61 2.65
CA HIS A 33 1.82 2.85 3.28
C HIS A 33 1.15 2.53 4.60
N TRP A 34 1.62 3.17 5.67
CA TRP A 34 1.03 3.05 6.98
C TRP A 34 0.90 4.42 7.62
N GLU A 35 -0.31 4.76 8.04
CA GLU A 35 -0.59 5.92 8.85
C GLU A 35 -1.13 5.47 10.21
N GLU A 36 -0.64 6.08 11.28
CA GLU A 36 -1.22 5.84 12.60
C GLU A 36 -2.68 6.30 12.63
N MET A 37 -3.53 5.48 13.24
CA MET A 37 -4.94 5.80 13.39
C MET A 37 -5.10 7.11 14.15
N PHE A 38 -5.82 8.06 13.54
CA PHE A 38 -6.11 9.33 14.17
C PHE A 38 -6.96 9.11 15.44
N HIS A 39 -6.78 9.98 16.45
CA HIS A 39 -7.48 9.89 17.74
C HIS A 39 -9.02 9.88 17.64
N ARG A 40 -9.58 10.23 16.47
CA ARG A 40 -10.99 10.03 16.13
C ARG A 40 -11.09 9.05 14.96
N PRO A 41 -11.44 7.77 15.22
CA PRO A 41 -11.43 6.73 14.18
C PRO A 41 -12.41 7.01 13.04
N TYR A 42 -13.47 7.80 13.27
CA TYR A 42 -14.45 8.18 12.25
C TYR A 42 -13.91 9.09 11.15
N PHE A 43 -12.74 9.69 11.32
CA PHE A 43 -12.09 10.54 10.31
C PHE A 43 -10.88 9.89 9.64
N TRP A 44 -10.61 8.63 9.98
CA TRP A 44 -9.48 7.88 9.45
C TRP A 44 -9.97 6.93 8.36
N SER A 45 -9.18 6.74 7.31
CA SER A 45 -9.59 5.85 6.23
C SER A 45 -9.58 4.40 6.71
N THR A 46 -10.60 3.64 6.30
CA THR A 46 -10.72 2.22 6.68
C THR A 46 -9.72 1.34 5.92
N PHE A 47 -9.21 1.82 4.79
CA PHE A 47 -8.18 1.18 3.99
C PHE A 47 -7.40 2.21 3.16
N TYR A 48 -6.19 1.84 2.75
CA TYR A 48 -5.37 2.58 1.81
C TYR A 48 -4.90 1.66 0.69
N MET A 49 -4.96 2.15 -0.54
CA MET A 49 -4.34 1.51 -1.70
C MET A 49 -3.08 2.28 -2.06
N GLN A 50 -1.94 1.61 -2.10
CA GLN A 50 -0.68 2.19 -2.58
C GLN A 50 -0.41 1.73 -4.00
N LEU A 51 -0.20 2.67 -4.91
CA LEU A 51 0.24 2.43 -6.28
C LEU A 51 1.68 2.91 -6.41
N THR A 52 2.62 1.97 -6.56
CA THR A 52 4.05 2.28 -6.67
C THR A 52 4.57 1.92 -8.05
N GLU A 53 4.89 2.95 -8.84
CA GLU A 53 5.47 2.79 -10.17
C GLU A 53 6.99 2.64 -10.09
N PHE A 54 7.55 1.73 -10.88
CA PHE A 54 8.99 1.61 -11.08
C PHE A 54 9.42 2.40 -12.32
N GLU A 55 10.55 3.11 -12.27
CA GLU A 55 10.99 4.01 -13.35
C GLU A 55 11.17 3.28 -14.70
N GLU A 56 11.63 2.03 -14.68
CA GLU A 56 11.79 1.21 -15.89
C GLU A 56 10.53 0.41 -16.27
N GLY A 57 9.40 0.72 -15.62
CA GLY A 57 8.15 0.01 -15.78
C GLY A 57 7.94 -1.08 -14.73
N GLY A 58 6.67 -1.41 -14.52
CA GLY A 58 6.21 -2.27 -13.44
C GLY A 58 5.45 -1.49 -12.38
N LEU A 59 4.55 -2.18 -11.67
CA LEU A 59 3.66 -1.61 -10.67
C LEU A 59 3.60 -2.54 -9.46
N ALA A 60 3.84 -2.00 -8.28
CA ALA A 60 3.49 -2.65 -7.02
C ALA A 60 2.17 -2.05 -6.50
N VAL A 61 1.23 -2.93 -6.15
CA VAL A 61 -0.06 -2.57 -5.56
C VAL A 61 -0.06 -3.05 -4.11
N GLY A 62 -0.12 -2.11 -3.17
CA GLY A 62 -0.23 -2.38 -1.74
C GLY A 62 -1.64 -2.12 -1.23
N LEU A 63 -2.12 -2.95 -0.31
CA LEU A 63 -3.36 -2.72 0.44
C LEU A 63 -3.05 -2.72 1.93
N SER A 64 -3.37 -1.62 2.59
CA SER A 64 -3.33 -1.48 4.05
C SER A 64 -4.76 -1.34 4.55
N CYS A 65 -5.19 -2.17 5.49
CA CYS A 65 -6.51 -2.06 6.09
C CYS A 65 -6.48 -2.58 7.53
N THR A 66 -7.50 -2.23 8.32
CA THR A 66 -7.64 -2.82 9.66
C THR A 66 -8.26 -4.21 9.59
N TYR A 67 -7.93 -5.05 10.56
CA TYR A 67 -8.54 -6.37 10.70
C TYR A 67 -10.07 -6.32 10.91
N LEU A 68 -10.63 -5.18 11.33
CA LEU A 68 -12.08 -4.99 11.44
C LEU A 68 -12.77 -4.85 10.08
N VAL A 69 -12.02 -4.45 9.05
CA VAL A 69 -12.52 -4.19 7.69
C VAL A 69 -12.41 -5.45 6.85
N ALA A 70 -11.26 -6.12 6.89
CA ALA A 70 -11.05 -7.38 6.17
C ALA A 70 -10.04 -8.26 6.91
N ASP A 71 -10.33 -9.56 6.94
CA ASP A 71 -9.31 -10.58 7.20
C ASP A 71 -8.39 -10.74 5.97
N PRO A 72 -7.21 -11.40 6.11
CA PRO A 72 -6.28 -11.57 5.00
C PRO A 72 -6.86 -12.27 3.77
N ILE A 73 -7.79 -13.22 3.93
CA ILE A 73 -8.42 -13.92 2.80
C ILE A 73 -9.35 -12.96 2.08
N SER A 74 -10.22 -12.26 2.80
CA SER A 74 -11.12 -11.26 2.23
C SER A 74 -10.35 -10.12 1.52
N ALA A 75 -9.23 -9.68 2.10
CA ALA A 75 -8.34 -8.71 1.48
C ALA A 75 -7.75 -9.21 0.15
N THR A 76 -7.36 -10.48 0.06
CA THR A 76 -6.86 -11.05 -1.20
C THR A 76 -7.95 -11.14 -2.27
N VAL A 77 -9.22 -11.38 -1.88
CA VAL A 77 -10.35 -11.37 -2.82
C VAL A 77 -10.59 -9.97 -3.36
N PHE A 78 -10.47 -8.93 -2.52
CA PHE A 78 -10.57 -7.54 -2.95
C PHE A 78 -9.49 -7.15 -3.98
N LEU A 79 -8.29 -7.72 -3.86
CA LEU A 79 -7.17 -7.48 -4.79
C LEU A 79 -7.21 -8.36 -6.05
N LYS A 80 -8.17 -9.27 -6.20
CA LYS A 80 -8.28 -10.07 -7.42
C LYS A 80 -8.68 -9.16 -8.60
N PRO A 81 -8.00 -9.29 -9.75
CA PRO A 81 -8.36 -8.57 -10.97
C PRO A 81 -9.72 -9.00 -11.54
#